data_AF-A0A1G8SQK2-F1
#
_entry.id   AF-A0A1G8SQK2-F1
#
_cell.length_a   1.000
_cell.length_b   1.000
_cell.length_c   1.000
_cell.angle_alpha   90.00
_cell.angle_beta   90.00
_cell.angle_gamma   90.00
#
_symmetry.space_group_name_H-M   'P 1'
#
loop_
_entity.id
_entity.type
_entity.pdbx_description
1 polymer ?
#
loop_
_entity_poly.entity_id
_entity_poly.type
_entity_poly.pdbx_seq_one_letter_code
_entity_poly.pdbx_strand_id
1 'polypeptide(L)'
;MSYLTDALKLTAAYTYTDARDKDDNRKALIPRHMASAWLNYDFEGTALDGLRLGAGIRHAGESVDGDITVPDYTVGDAMASYDFNRHWTAQINVNNVTDEEYVASCDFWCYYGESRSVIGSLSYRW
;
A
#
# COMPACT_ATOMS: atom_id res chain seq x y z
N MET A 1 6.23 -4.54 13.08
CA MET A 1 6.88 -3.22 12.91
C MET A 1 8.27 -3.33 13.48
N SER A 2 9.29 -3.13 12.65
CA SER A 2 10.69 -3.28 13.05
C SER A 2 11.43 -1.97 12.82
N TYR A 3 12.23 -1.55 13.81
CA TYR A 3 13.09 -0.38 13.72
C TYR A 3 14.42 -0.84 13.13
N LEU A 4 14.81 -0.26 11.98
CA LEU A 4 16.09 -0.54 11.35
C LEU A 4 17.18 0.41 11.88
N THR A 5 16.77 1.64 12.22
CA THR A 5 17.52 2.65 12.99
C THR A 5 16.53 3.47 13.84
N ASP A 6 17.01 4.43 14.63
CA ASP A 6 16.13 5.34 15.37
C ASP A 6 15.20 6.17 14.45
N ALA A 7 15.66 6.45 13.23
CA ALA A 7 14.95 7.23 12.21
C ALA A 7 14.19 6.39 11.17
N LEU A 8 14.59 5.12 10.95
CA LEU A 8 14.07 4.28 9.87
C LEU A 8 13.19 3.16 10.41
N LYS A 9 11.92 3.17 10.00
CA LYS A 9 10.91 2.18 10.39
C LYS A 9 10.45 1.38 9.18
N LEU A 10 10.50 0.06 9.28
CA LEU A 10 10.00 -0.87 8.25
C LEU A 10 8.81 -1.67 8.79
N THR A 11 7.75 -1.71 8.00
CA THR A 11 6.62 -2.62 8.17
C THR A 11 6.54 -3.48 6.93
N ALA A 12 6.55 -4.80 7.10
CA ALA A 12 6.36 -5.73 5.99
C ALA A 12 5.38 -6.83 6.42
N ALA A 13 4.60 -7.31 5.47
CA ALA A 13 3.67 -8.41 5.65
C ALA A 13 3.69 -9.30 4.40
N TYR A 14 3.52 -10.60 4.64
CA TYR A 14 3.35 -11.58 3.58
C TYR A 14 2.31 -12.59 4.03
N THR A 15 1.39 -12.92 3.13
CA THR A 15 0.28 -13.84 3.38
C THR A 15 0.22 -14.85 2.26
N TYR A 16 0.12 -16.12 2.65
CA TYR A 16 -0.24 -17.22 1.77
C TYR A 16 -1.63 -17.74 2.13
N THR A 17 -2.54 -17.77 1.17
CA THR A 17 -3.92 -18.22 1.38
C THR A 17 -4.32 -19.23 0.31
N ASP A 18 -4.49 -20.50 0.69
CA ASP A 18 -5.11 -21.51 -0.18
C ASP A 18 -6.57 -21.71 0.23
N ALA A 19 -7.45 -20.87 -0.33
CA ALA A 19 -8.88 -20.95 -0.09
C ALA A 19 -9.54 -21.82 -1.17
N ARG A 20 -10.28 -22.85 -0.74
CA ARG A 20 -10.95 -23.80 -1.61
C ARG A 20 -12.43 -23.97 -1.27
N ASP A 21 -13.22 -24.39 -2.24
CA ASP A 21 -14.62 -24.76 -2.02
C ASP A 21 -14.78 -26.25 -1.62
N LYS A 22 -16.03 -26.69 -1.50
CA LYS A 22 -16.37 -28.08 -1.12
C LYS A 22 -15.97 -29.11 -2.18
N ASP A 23 -15.74 -28.68 -3.41
CA ASP A 23 -15.38 -29.50 -4.57
C ASP A 23 -13.87 -29.38 -4.88
N ASP A 24 -13.07 -28.84 -3.94
CA ASP A 24 -11.62 -28.61 -4.03
C ASP A 24 -11.17 -27.57 -5.08
N ASN A 25 -12.10 -26.76 -5.59
CA ASN A 25 -11.77 -25.69 -6.53
C ASN A 25 -11.27 -24.45 -5.79
N ARG A 26 -10.34 -23.72 -6.41
CA ARG A 26 -9.82 -22.46 -5.88
C ARG A 26 -10.93 -21.41 -5.78
N LYS A 27 -11.04 -20.76 -4.62
CA LYS A 27 -12.01 -19.68 -4.41
C LYS A 27 -11.66 -18.45 -5.25
N ALA A 28 -12.70 -17.85 -5.82
CA ALA A 28 -12.57 -16.58 -6.52
C ALA A 28 -12.18 -15.44 -5.57
N LEU A 29 -11.71 -14.32 -6.14
CA LEU A 29 -11.31 -13.09 -5.41
C LEU A 29 -10.11 -13.22 -4.45
N ILE A 30 -9.55 -14.41 -4.26
CA ILE A 30 -8.51 -14.67 -3.26
C ILE A 30 -7.17 -14.98 -3.97
N PRO A 31 -6.26 -13.98 -4.06
CA PRO A 31 -4.87 -14.23 -4.40
C PRO A 31 -4.22 -15.21 -3.43
N ARG A 32 -3.43 -16.13 -3.97
CA ARG A 32 -2.66 -17.07 -3.13
C ARG A 32 -1.55 -16.39 -2.38
N HIS A 33 -0.92 -15.40 -3.00
CA HIS A 33 0.22 -14.69 -2.47
C HIS A 33 -0.12 -13.20 -2.40
N MET A 34 0.04 -12.62 -1.22
CA MET A 34 -0.03 -11.17 -1.05
C MET A 34 1.17 -10.72 -0.24
N ALA A 35 1.77 -9.61 -0.66
CA ALA A 35 2.91 -9.02 0.03
C ALA A 35 2.73 -7.50 0.13
N SER A 36 3.15 -6.92 1.24
CA SER A 36 3.26 -5.47 1.36
C SER A 36 4.49 -5.09 2.16
N ALA A 37 5.08 -3.96 1.79
CA ALA A 37 6.17 -3.36 2.54
C ALA A 37 5.97 -1.85 2.57
N TRP A 38 6.29 -1.24 3.71
CA TRP A 38 6.22 0.19 3.92
C TRP A 38 7.42 0.65 4.75
N LEU A 39 8.11 1.64 4.23
CA LEU A 39 9.26 2.27 4.83
C LEU A 39 8.90 3.69 5.23
N ASN A 40 9.23 4.08 6.46
CA ASN A 40 9.17 5.47 6.91
C ASN A 40 10.56 5.92 7.37
N TYR A 41 10.94 7.12 6.99
CA TYR A 41 12.15 7.78 7.45
C TYR A 41 11.82 9.14 8.07
N ASP A 42 12.23 9.30 9.32
CA ASP A 42 12.10 10.53 10.12
C ASP A 42 13.41 11.34 10.01
N PHE A 43 13.36 12.59 9.56
CA PHE A 43 14.55 13.46 9.45
C PHE A 43 14.92 14.16 10.77
N GLU A 44 14.50 13.59 11.89
CA GLU A 44 14.66 14.17 13.23
C GLU A 44 16.14 14.42 13.55
N GLY A 45 16.45 15.62 14.05
CA GLY A 45 17.83 16.01 14.40
C GLY A 45 18.74 16.32 13.21
N THR A 46 18.20 16.44 11.99
CA THR A 46 18.93 16.90 10.79
C THR A 46 18.56 18.34 10.41
N ALA A 47 19.10 18.86 9.31
CA ALA A 47 18.71 20.18 8.78
C ALA A 47 17.25 20.26 8.31
N LEU A 48 16.57 19.11 8.17
CA LEU A 48 15.17 18.98 7.74
C LEU A 48 14.28 18.46 8.89
N ASP A 49 14.60 18.83 10.12
CA ASP A 49 13.82 18.45 11.30
C ASP A 49 12.31 18.74 11.12
N GLY A 50 11.46 17.78 11.48
CA GLY A 50 10.02 17.81 11.21
C GLY A 50 9.58 17.23 9.85
N LEU A 51 10.49 16.90 8.93
CA LEU A 51 10.16 16.16 7.71
C LEU A 51 10.09 14.65 7.96
N ARG A 52 9.06 14.01 7.42
CA ARG A 52 8.92 12.55 7.33
C ARG A 52 8.62 12.16 5.89
N LEU A 53 9.33 11.15 5.40
CA LEU A 53 9.06 10.52 4.11
C LEU A 53 8.64 9.07 4.31
N GLY A 54 7.65 8.64 3.55
CA GLY A 54 7.16 7.27 3.51
C GLY A 54 7.08 6.76 2.09
N ALA A 55 7.37 5.50 1.89
CA ALA A 55 7.19 4.81 0.62
C ALA A 55 6.77 3.36 0.88
N GLY A 56 5.88 2.84 0.05
CA GLY A 56 5.42 1.48 0.16
C GLY A 56 5.14 0.82 -1.17
N ILE A 57 5.07 -0.50 -1.11
CA ILE A 57 4.68 -1.36 -2.22
C ILE A 57 3.64 -2.36 -1.73
N ARG A 58 2.68 -2.67 -2.58
CA ARG A 58 1.67 -3.70 -2.37
C ARG A 58 1.61 -4.58 -3.60
N HIS A 59 1.71 -5.88 -3.39
CA HIS A 59 1.63 -6.90 -4.43
C HIS A 59 0.53 -7.88 -4.08
N ALA A 60 -0.34 -8.15 -5.06
CA ALA A 60 -1.28 -9.25 -5.01
C ALA A 60 -1.01 -10.15 -6.22
N GLY A 61 -0.76 -11.43 -5.94
CA GLY A 61 -0.56 -12.43 -6.97
C GLY A 61 -1.85 -12.68 -7.76
N GLU A 62 -1.74 -13.56 -8.75
CA GLU A 62 -2.87 -14.00 -9.56
C GLU A 62 -4.05 -14.44 -8.68
N SER A 63 -5.27 -14.16 -9.13
CA SER A 63 -6.50 -14.73 -8.59
C SER A 63 -7.27 -15.46 -9.69
N VAL A 64 -8.37 -16.10 -9.36
CA VAL A 64 -9.21 -16.81 -10.33
C VAL A 64 -10.66 -16.40 -10.17
N ASP A 65 -11.47 -16.64 -11.18
CA ASP A 65 -12.93 -16.68 -11.13
C ASP A 65 -13.41 -17.78 -12.08
N GLY A 66 -13.74 -18.96 -11.54
CA GLY A 66 -13.97 -20.17 -12.33
C GLY A 66 -12.75 -20.55 -13.18
N ASP A 67 -12.92 -20.59 -14.51
CA ASP A 67 -11.86 -20.89 -15.48
C ASP A 67 -11.01 -19.65 -15.86
N ILE A 68 -11.38 -18.46 -15.38
CA ILE A 68 -10.68 -17.22 -15.70
C ILE A 68 -9.56 -16.99 -14.68
N THR A 69 -8.36 -16.65 -15.18
CA THR A 69 -7.25 -16.17 -14.35
C THR A 69 -7.21 -14.65 -14.39
N VAL A 70 -7.23 -14.02 -13.22
CA VAL A 70 -7.02 -12.59 -13.04
C VAL A 70 -5.53 -12.37 -12.81
N PRO A 71 -4.87 -11.51 -13.62
CA PRO A 71 -3.43 -11.23 -13.49
C PRO A 71 -3.06 -10.71 -12.09
N ASP A 72 -1.80 -10.93 -11.71
CA ASP A 72 -1.23 -10.26 -10.55
C ASP A 72 -1.07 -8.75 -10.79
N TYR A 73 -0.92 -7.99 -9.71
CA TYR A 73 -0.61 -6.57 -9.79
C TYR A 73 0.35 -6.14 -8.68
N THR A 74 1.12 -5.09 -8.97
CA THR A 74 1.97 -4.42 -8.01
C THR A 74 1.77 -2.92 -8.10
N VAL A 75 1.49 -2.29 -6.97
CA VAL A 75 1.30 -0.84 -6.89
C VAL A 75 2.24 -0.24 -5.85
N GLY A 76 2.77 0.94 -6.15
CA GLY A 76 3.61 1.73 -5.27
C GLY A 76 2.84 2.90 -4.67
N ASP A 77 3.13 3.23 -3.43
CA ASP A 77 2.50 4.32 -2.68
C ASP A 77 3.59 5.19 -2.03
N ALA A 78 3.34 6.48 -1.86
CA ALA A 78 4.29 7.43 -1.28
C ALA A 78 3.62 8.43 -0.35
N MET A 79 4.37 8.91 0.63
CA MET A 79 3.92 9.89 1.62
C MET A 79 5.04 10.89 1.92
N ALA A 80 4.68 12.15 2.07
CA ALA A 80 5.54 13.16 2.66
C ALA A 80 4.75 13.97 3.67
N SER A 81 5.31 14.21 4.85
CA SER A 81 4.70 15.02 5.89
C SER A 81 5.73 15.97 6.49
N TYR A 82 5.30 17.17 6.82
CA TYR A 82 6.14 18.19 7.41
C TYR A 82 5.43 18.88 8.58
N ASP A 83 6.07 18.86 9.74
CA ASP A 83 5.66 19.58 10.93
C ASP A 83 6.28 20.98 10.90
N PHE A 84 5.49 22.00 10.55
CA PHE A 84 5.96 23.39 10.54
C PHE A 84 6.26 23.90 11.95
N ASN A 85 5.48 23.42 12.92
CA ASN A 85 5.65 23.67 14.35
C ASN A 85 4.81 22.65 15.14
N ARG A 86 4.81 22.76 16.47
CA ARG A 86 4.09 21.84 17.37
C ARG A 86 2.57 21.76 17.17
N HIS A 87 2.00 22.71 16.43
CA HIS A 87 0.57 22.84 16.20
C HIS A 87 0.18 22.53 14.75
N TRP A 88 1.05 22.74 13.76
CA TRP A 88 0.70 22.64 12.34
C TRP A 88 1.50 21.56 11.62
N THR A 89 0.78 20.64 10.98
CA THR A 89 1.35 19.56 10.14
C THR A 89 0.69 19.59 8.77
N ALA A 90 1.49 19.60 7.70
CA ALA A 90 1.01 19.30 6.36
C ALA A 90 1.44 17.88 5.95
N GLN A 91 0.61 17.23 5.14
CA GLN A 91 0.93 15.93 4.58
C GLN A 91 0.37 15.81 3.16
N ILE A 92 1.11 15.11 2.32
CA ILE A 92 0.67 14.66 1.00
C ILE A 92 0.88 13.15 0.90
N ASN A 93 -0.13 12.46 0.39
CA ASN A 93 -0.08 11.04 0.08
C ASN A 93 -0.37 10.86 -1.41
N VAL A 94 0.40 9.99 -2.06
CA VAL A 94 0.20 9.59 -3.45
C VAL A 94 0.05 8.08 -3.47
N ASN A 95 -1.15 7.60 -3.80
CA ASN A 95 -1.41 6.18 -3.99
C ASN A 95 -1.27 5.83 -5.47
N ASN A 96 -0.77 4.63 -5.76
CA ASN A 96 -0.50 4.18 -7.14
C ASN A 96 0.37 5.19 -7.92
N VAL A 97 1.59 5.41 -7.42
CA VAL A 97 2.53 6.44 -7.94
C VAL A 97 2.90 6.25 -9.41
N THR A 98 2.86 5.00 -9.90
CA THR A 98 3.14 4.63 -11.30
C THR A 98 1.93 4.76 -12.21
N ASP A 99 0.75 5.06 -11.66
CA ASP A 99 -0.53 5.13 -12.39
C ASP A 99 -0.84 3.82 -13.14
N GLU A 100 -0.61 2.69 -12.47
CA GLU A 100 -0.84 1.37 -13.02
C GLU A 100 -2.35 1.13 -13.21
N GLU A 101 -2.75 0.69 -14.40
CA GLU A 101 -4.12 0.22 -14.68
C GLU A 101 -4.16 -1.30 -14.48
N TYR A 102 -4.84 -1.76 -13.43
CA TYR A 102 -4.92 -3.17 -13.09
C TYR A 102 -6.34 -3.58 -12.70
N VAL A 103 -6.63 -4.87 -12.85
CA VAL A 103 -7.87 -5.47 -12.37
C VAL A 103 -7.64 -5.94 -10.94
N ALA A 104 -8.31 -5.31 -9.98
CA ALA A 104 -8.13 -5.63 -8.57
C ALA A 104 -8.74 -6.99 -8.21
N SER A 105 -9.89 -7.31 -8.79
CA SER A 105 -10.62 -8.54 -8.52
C SER A 105 -11.73 -8.78 -9.54
N CYS A 106 -12.09 -10.05 -9.78
CA CYS A 106 -13.27 -10.43 -10.56
C CYS A 106 -14.17 -11.38 -9.76
N ASP A 107 -15.49 -11.13 -9.80
CA ASP A 107 -16.56 -12.00 -9.31
C ASP A 107 -17.82 -11.71 -10.10
N PHE A 108 -18.11 -12.51 -11.12
CA PHE A 108 -19.12 -12.27 -12.19
C PHE A 108 -18.85 -11.03 -13.07
N TRP A 109 -18.27 -9.98 -12.51
CA TRP A 109 -17.77 -8.77 -13.15
C TRP A 109 -16.35 -8.48 -12.67
N CYS A 110 -15.56 -7.82 -13.51
CA CYS A 110 -14.21 -7.41 -13.16
C CYS A 110 -14.18 -5.94 -12.74
N TYR A 111 -13.44 -5.67 -11.65
CA TYR A 111 -13.31 -4.35 -11.07
C TYR A 111 -11.88 -3.85 -11.26
N TYR A 112 -11.75 -2.69 -11.89
CA TYR A 112 -10.46 -1.98 -11.95
C TYR A 112 -10.07 -1.48 -10.57
N GLY A 113 -8.78 -1.55 -10.28
CA GLY A 113 -8.20 -0.94 -9.10
C GLY A 113 -8.23 0.59 -9.16
N GLU A 114 -7.98 1.22 -8.01
CA GLU A 114 -7.89 2.68 -7.93
C GLU A 114 -6.73 3.18 -8.79
N SER A 115 -7.02 4.09 -9.74
CA SER A 115 -6.02 4.86 -10.46
C SER A 115 -5.21 5.74 -9.49
N ARG A 116 -4.19 6.44 -9.99
CA ARG A 116 -3.41 7.33 -9.12
C ARG A 116 -4.29 8.34 -8.38
N SER A 117 -4.11 8.41 -7.07
CA SER A 117 -4.81 9.33 -6.18
C SER A 117 -3.83 10.18 -5.39
N VAL A 118 -4.10 11.49 -5.29
CA VAL A 118 -3.24 12.45 -4.58
C VAL A 118 -4.09 13.16 -3.52
N ILE A 119 -3.72 12.99 -2.25
CA ILE A 119 -4.47 13.52 -1.11
C ILE A 119 -3.55 14.41 -0.30
N GLY A 120 -3.90 15.69 -0.22
CA GLY A 120 -3.27 16.66 0.68
C GLY A 120 -4.10 16.86 1.94
N SER A 121 -3.43 17.00 3.08
CA SER A 121 -4.06 17.35 4.35
C SER A 121 -3.26 18.41 5.10
N LEU A 122 -3.98 19.22 5.87
CA LEU A 122 -3.42 20.19 6.79
C LEU A 122 -4.12 20.02 8.13
N SER A 123 -3.34 19.80 9.18
CA SER A 123 -3.85 19.49 10.52
C SER A 123 -3.36 20.52 11.54
N TYR A 124 -4.26 20.90 12.47
CA TYR A 124 -3.96 21.76 13.60
C TYR A 124 -4.20 21.04 14.93
N ARG A 125 -3.26 21.15 15.87
CA ARG A 125 -3.36 20.58 17.22
C ARG A 125 -3.27 21.69 18.27
N TRP A 126 -4.25 21.73 19.17
CA TRP A 126 -4.36 22.69 20.29
C TRP A 126 -3.68 22.19 21.57
#